data_AF-A0A1Y1RSY7-F1
#
_entry.id   AF-A0A1Y1RSY7-F1
#
_cell.length_a   1.000
_cell.length_b   1.000
_cell.length_c   1.000
_cell.angle_alpha   90.00
_cell.angle_beta   90.00
_cell.angle_gamma   90.00
#
_symmetry.space_group_name_H-M   'P 1'
#
loop_
_entity.id
_entity.type
_entity.pdbx_description
1 polymer ?
#
loop_
_entity_poly.entity_id
_entity_poly.type
_entity_poly.pdbx_seq_one_letter_code
_entity_poly.pdbx_strand_id
1 'polypeptide(L)' 'MSLQVFYNTRLAGTLHQYENSRISFEYSRDWADTADSFPISRSIPLSGNYERGTTDHRFFANLLPEAAARETIC' A
#
# COMPACT_ATOMS: atom_id res chain seq x y z
N MET A 1 -3.35 12.81 -3.33
CA MET A 1 -2.25 12.90 -2.34
C MET A 1 -1.44 11.61 -2.37
N SER A 2 -0.15 11.64 -2.02
CA SER A 2 0.71 10.45 -1.98
C SER A 2 1.39 10.27 -0.63
N LEU A 3 1.50 9.02 -0.17
CA LEU A 3 2.11 8.61 1.09
C LEU A 3 3.21 7.61 0.82
N GLN A 4 4.34 7.73 1.53
CA GLN A 4 5.43 6.77 1.43
C GLN A 4 5.19 5.60 2.38
N VAL A 5 5.37 4.38 1.88
CA VAL A 5 5.24 3.15 2.66
C VAL A 5 6.64 2.61 2.92
N PHE A 6 7.00 2.55 4.20
CA PHE A 6 8.29 2.04 4.65
C PHE A 6 8.13 0.69 5.32
N TYR A 7 9.09 -0.20 5.10
CA TYR A 7 9.29 -1.41 5.89
C TYR A 7 10.62 -1.30 6.62
N ASN A 8 10.56 -1.27 7.95
CA ASN A 8 11.69 -0.88 8.81
C ASN A 8 12.28 0.48 8.41
N THR A 9 13.42 0.50 7.74
CA THR A 9 14.14 1.71 7.29
C THR A 9 14.19 1.83 5.77
N ARG A 10 13.53 0.93 5.03
CA ARG A 10 13.56 0.88 3.56
C ARG A 10 12.24 1.33 2.96
N LEU A 11 12.32 2.09 1.87
CA LEU A 11 11.14 2.51 1.12
C LEU A 11 10.59 1.33 0.32
N ALA A 12 9.48 0.76 0.76
CA ALA A 12 8.83 -0.35 0.09
C ALA A 12 8.03 0.12 -1.13
N GLY A 13 7.41 1.31 -1.04
CA GLY A 13 6.64 1.87 -2.16
C GLY A 13 5.93 3.17 -1.85
N THR A 14 5.09 3.59 -2.78
CA THR A 14 4.27 4.81 -2.69
C THR A 14 2.80 4.45 -2.82
N LEU A 15 2.00 4.99 -1.93
CA LEU A 15 0.55 4.89 -1.92
C LEU A 15 -0.05 6.18 -2.46
N HIS A 16 -0.85 6.07 -3.51
CA HIS A 16 -1.55 7.17 -4.15
C HIS A 16 -3.02 7.13 -3.75
N GLN A 17 -3.47 8.20 -3.12
CA GLN A 17 -4.88 8.43 -2.83
C GLN A 17 -5.47 9.39 -3.84
N TYR A 18 -6.53 8.96 -4.50
CA TYR A 18 -7.28 9.69 -5.50
C TYR A 18 -8.54 10.32 -4.88
N GLU A 19 -9.04 11.38 -5.53
CA GLU A 19 -10.23 12.16 -5.12
C GLU A 19 -11.49 11.30 -4.91
N ASN A 20 -11.60 10.18 -5.62
CA ASN A 20 -12.71 9.23 -5.52
C ASN A 20 -12.55 8.22 -4.37
N SER A 21 -11.75 8.54 -3.35
CA SER A 21 -11.36 7.63 -2.26
C SER A 21 -10.63 6.36 -2.70
N ARG A 22 -10.27 6.24 -3.99
CA ARG A 22 -9.52 5.08 -4.47
C ARG A 22 -8.08 5.20 -3.99
N ILE A 23 -7.53 4.07 -3.60
CA ILE A 23 -6.14 3.94 -3.17
C ILE A 23 -5.46 3.04 -4.16
N SER A 24 -4.30 3.45 -4.66
CA SER A 24 -3.43 2.57 -5.42
C SER A 24 -2.03 2.52 -4.84
N PHE A 25 -1.37 1.39 -4.98
CA PHE A 25 -0.04 1.17 -4.43
C PHE A 25 0.95 0.76 -5.51
N GLU A 26 2.14 1.37 -5.48
CA GLU A 26 3.23 1.04 -6.38
C GLU A 26 4.51 0.76 -5.58
N TYR A 27 5.17 -0.36 -5.89
CA TYR A 27 6.46 -0.70 -5.27
C TYR A 27 7.54 0.26 -5.74
N SER A 28 8.46 0.60 -4.83
CA SER A 28 9.69 1.28 -5.19
C SER A 28 10.56 0.36 -6.05
N ARG A 29 11.24 0.91 -7.04
CA ARG A 29 12.19 0.14 -7.87
C ARG A 29 13.30 -0.49 -7.03
N ASP A 30 13.79 0.25 -6.04
CA ASP A 30 14.81 -0.22 -5.10
C ASP A 30 14.33 -1.43 -4.28
N TRP A 31 13.05 -1.42 -3.88
CA TRP A 31 12.42 -2.55 -3.21
C TRP A 31 12.31 -3.75 -4.15
N ALA A 32 11.74 -3.57 -5.35
CA ALA A 32 11.52 -4.66 -6.29
C ALA A 32 12.82 -5.33 -6.80
N ASP A 33 13.94 -4.60 -6.84
CA ASP A 33 15.24 -5.09 -7.30
C ASP A 33 16.05 -5.78 -6.18
N THR A 34 15.68 -5.55 -4.91
CA THR A 34 16.38 -6.14 -3.76
C THR A 34 16.04 -7.64 -3.63
N ALA A 35 17.06 -8.50 -3.54
CA ALA A 35 16.88 -9.95 -3.41
C ALA A 35 16.16 -10.40 -2.11
N ASP A 36 16.22 -9.60 -1.05
CA ASP A 36 15.51 -9.81 0.23
C ASP A 36 14.07 -9.23 0.22
N SER A 37 13.66 -8.63 -0.89
CA SER A 37 12.31 -8.04 -0.98
C SER A 37 11.24 -9.10 -1.05
N PHE A 38 10.08 -8.75 -0.50
CA PHE A 38 8.91 -9.61 -0.49
C PHE A 38 7.66 -8.79 -0.84
N PRO A 39 6.60 -9.45 -1.34
CA PRO A 39 5.34 -8.77 -1.57
C PRO A 39 4.68 -8.41 -0.24
N ILE A 40 4.27 -7.15 -0.09
CA ILE A 40 3.54 -6.65 1.10
C ILE A 40 2.25 -7.45 1.35
N SER A 41 1.67 -8.02 0.29
CA SER A 41 0.53 -8.92 0.38
C SER A 41 0.59 -9.98 -0.71
N ARG A 42 0.10 -11.18 -0.42
CA ARG A 42 -0.07 -12.25 -1.42
C ARG A 42 -0.94 -11.82 -2.61
N SER A 43 -1.87 -10.88 -2.38
CA SER A 43 -2.75 -10.34 -3.42
C SER A 43 -2.10 -9.20 -4.22
N ILE A 44 -0.94 -8.70 -3.79
CA ILE A 44 -0.19 -7.60 -4.40
C ILE A 44 1.25 -8.09 -4.66
N PRO A 45 1.47 -9.00 -5.64
CA PRO A 45 2.79 -9.54 -5.92
C PRO A 45 3.76 -8.45 -6.40
N LEU A 46 5.07 -8.65 -6.15
CA LEU A 46 6.14 -7.76 -6.63
C LEU A 46 6.15 -7.62 -8.16
N SER A 47 5.67 -8.64 -8.88
CA SER A 47 5.51 -8.61 -10.34
C SER A 47 4.52 -7.56 -10.83
N GLY A 48 3.69 -6.98 -9.96
CA GLY A 48 2.64 -6.03 -10.34
C GLY A 48 1.45 -6.66 -11.08
N ASN A 49 1.39 -7.99 -11.16
CA ASN A 49 0.34 -8.71 -11.85
C ASN A 49 -0.90 -8.90 -10.95
N TYR A 50 -1.69 -7.84 -10.83
CA TYR A 50 -2.96 -7.84 -10.11
C TYR A 50 -3.85 -6.67 -10.59
N GLU A 51 -5.12 -6.66 -10.22
CA GLU A 51 -6.05 -5.58 -10.52
C GLU A 51 -5.75 -4.33 -9.67
N ARG A 52 -4.92 -3.43 -10.20
CA ARG A 52 -4.59 -2.13 -9.60
C ARG A 52 -5.83 -1.24 -9.43
N GLY A 53 -5.90 -0.55 -8.31
CA GLY A 53 -7.04 0.26 -7.87
C GLY A 53 -8.17 -0.52 -7.20
N THR A 54 -8.17 -1.86 -7.26
CA THR A 54 -9.19 -2.73 -6.63
C THR A 54 -8.56 -3.55 -5.50
N THR A 55 -7.53 -4.34 -5.80
CA THR A 55 -6.94 -5.28 -4.84
C THR A 55 -6.07 -4.57 -3.81
N ASP A 56 -5.26 -3.62 -4.26
CA ASP A 56 -4.52 -2.66 -3.43
C ASP A 56 -5.47 -1.81 -2.58
N HIS A 57 -6.52 -1.25 -3.16
CA HIS A 57 -7.50 -0.47 -2.41
C HIS A 57 -8.11 -1.28 -1.25
N ARG A 58 -8.57 -2.50 -1.52
CA ARG A 58 -9.13 -3.39 -0.48
C ARG A 58 -8.11 -3.73 0.61
N PHE A 59 -6.87 -4.03 0.23
CA PHE A 59 -5.83 -4.35 1.20
C PHE A 59 -5.56 -3.18 2.15
N PHE A 60 -5.36 -1.97 1.62
CA PHE A 60 -5.10 -0.79 2.45
C PHE A 60 -6.34 -0.31 3.21
N ALA A 61 -7.54 -0.47 2.65
CA ALA A 61 -8.78 -0.17 3.35
C ALA A 61 -8.95 -1.04 4.60
N ASN A 62 -8.54 -2.32 4.57
CA ASN A 62 -8.57 -3.21 5.73
C ASN A 62 -7.50 -2.92 6.79
N LEU A 63 -6.48 -2.11 6.46
CA LEU A 63 -5.48 -1.63 7.43
C LEU A 63 -5.95 -0.38 8.16
N LEU A 64 -6.97 0.30 7.62
CA LEU A 64 -7.63 1.37 8.36
C LEU A 64 -8.47 0.71 9.45
N PRO A 65 -8.43 1.24 10.70
CA PRO A 65 -9.23 0.68 11.78
C PRO A 65 -10.70 0.61 11.35
N GLU A 66 -11.27 -0.59 11.36
CA GLU A 66 -12.71 -0.77 11.19
C GLU A 66 -13.42 -0.04 12.34
N ALA A 67 -13.97 1.13 12.02
CA ALA A 67 -15.02 1.87 12.73
C ALA A 67 -14.85 2.22 14.24
N ALA A 68 -13.84 1.76 14.98
CA ALA A 68 -13.77 1.96 16.44
C ALA A 68 -12.59 2.81 16.96
N ALA A 69 -11.68 3.30 16.10
CA ALA A 69 -10.59 4.18 16.50
C ALA A 69 -10.60 5.52 15.75
N ARG A 70 -11.80 6.00 15.37
CA ARG A 70 -11.99 7.33 14.76
C ARG A 70 -12.18 8.45 15.79
N GLU A 71 -12.22 8.11 17.09
CA GLU A 71 -12.64 9.02 18.17
C GLU A 71 -11.47 9.60 19.00
N THR A 72 -10.25 9.70 18.48
CA THR A 72 -9.14 10.33 19.24
C THR A 72 -8.13 11.09 18.37
N ILE A 73 -8.57 11.64 17.24
CA ILE A 73 -7.77 12.62 16.50
C ILE A 73 -8.70 13.75 16.05
N CYS A 74 -9.21 14.50 17.03
CA CYS A 74 -9.70 15.86 16.86
C CYS A 74 -9.07 16.71 17.96
#